data_AF-A0A355G255-F1
#
_entry.id   AF-A0A355G255-F1
#
_cell.length_a   1.000
_cell.length_b   1.000
_cell.length_c   1.000
_cell.angle_alpha   90.00
_cell.angle_beta   90.00
_cell.angle_gamma   90.00
#
_symmetry.space_group_name_H-M   'P 1'
#
loop_
_entity.id
_entity.type
_entity.pdbx_description
1 polymer ?
#
loop_
_entity_poly.entity_id
_entity_poly.type
_entity_poly.pdbx_seq_one_letter_code
_entity_poly.pdbx_strand_id
1 'polypeptide(L)'
;MSKKEDLMKVFGEAEVRSDFKSPVKPLITQAELQFRDDLVPNNVSKKQTTAFPPDSDENPNDTKNSESNPPSVESRHKSGKKKQKLSKVLYNIFSDRTFCKMLNSFVFCMAVNCFEYFYLINTKNIQTRGAIGKIFGIIVIFIFMFSVRLKPKHIGIPLEPVPILKGLKRALIFSCAIVPAYLFDIIVVLIKGGSPHLIVFAYDQPKSLSGTVDWIANILLLLVINALSAFMLEVLFRGIIYRMGKTKFGFGQTTFIISLFYALWYLMIPLSKITKASLARILPLCIFYFVLEFFISIKLCLCTRASGSVWLAIFDHFIFTASTSIIRVLDNSVGASNYIDVNKYWRYLVFQIVSFILCYIYYKKKMLLRKKVKKASKSHSRVIYDSFADLTPTDVSRMKTERFDEHEKSEKHRLDALREAEETESP
;
A
#
# COMPACT_ATOMS: atom_id res chain seq x y z
N MET A 1 41.64 35.59 47.13
CA MET A 1 40.52 35.54 48.10
C MET A 1 39.47 36.53 47.66
N SER A 2 38.18 36.19 47.78
CA SER A 2 37.00 36.92 47.29
C SER A 2 36.67 36.78 45.79
N LYS A 3 36.03 35.65 45.46
CA LYS A 3 35.05 35.41 44.36
C LYS A 3 34.73 33.92 44.12
N LYS A 4 35.14 33.03 45.04
CA LYS A 4 34.84 31.59 44.98
C LYS A 4 33.92 31.08 46.10
N GLU A 5 33.50 31.94 47.03
CA GLU A 5 32.67 31.57 48.19
C GLU A 5 31.17 31.93 48.06
N ASP A 6 30.77 32.70 47.05
CA ASP A 6 29.33 33.04 46.83
C ASP A 6 28.59 32.10 45.87
N LEU A 7 29.28 31.18 45.20
CA LEU A 7 28.64 30.19 44.31
C LEU A 7 28.36 28.83 44.96
N MET A 8 28.85 28.60 46.18
CA MET A 8 28.57 27.38 46.97
C MET A 8 27.39 27.50 47.95
N LYS A 9 26.66 28.63 47.95
CA LYS A 9 25.46 28.81 48.80
C LYS A 9 24.12 28.61 48.09
N VAL A 10 24.10 28.28 46.79
CA VAL A 10 22.85 28.01 46.04
C VAL A 10 22.60 26.51 45.81
N PHE A 11 23.61 25.67 45.97
CA PHE A 11 23.46 24.21 45.93
C PHE A 11 23.61 23.63 47.33
N GLY A 12 22.58 23.83 48.15
CA GLY A 12 22.40 23.13 49.40
C GLY A 12 22.02 21.67 49.13
N GLU A 13 22.85 20.79 49.66
CA GLU A 13 22.67 19.35 49.78
C GLU A 13 21.30 18.99 50.38
N ALA A 14 20.61 18.05 49.72
CA ALA A 14 19.59 17.24 50.38
C ALA A 14 19.78 15.79 49.91
N GLU A 15 20.64 15.11 50.66
CA GLU A 15 20.54 13.73 51.12
C GLU A 15 19.88 12.68 50.21
N VAL A 16 20.74 11.75 49.81
CA VAL A 16 20.43 10.38 49.45
C VAL A 16 19.59 9.73 50.57
N ARG A 17 18.30 9.50 50.31
CA ARG A 17 17.52 8.48 51.00
C ARG A 17 17.01 7.45 49.99
N SER A 18 17.61 6.27 50.10
CA SER A 18 17.15 5.01 49.54
C SER A 18 15.78 4.66 50.15
N ASP A 19 14.73 4.63 49.33
CA ASP A 19 13.53 3.80 49.55
C ASP A 19 12.65 3.80 48.28
N PHE A 20 13.03 2.96 47.31
CA PHE A 20 12.18 2.63 46.15
C PHE A 20 11.40 1.34 46.43
N LYS A 21 10.27 1.47 47.13
CA LYS A 21 9.20 0.46 47.14
C LYS A 21 7.85 1.14 46.97
N SER A 22 7.34 1.14 45.74
CA SER A 22 5.92 1.40 45.42
C SER A 22 5.63 0.83 44.02
N PRO A 23 4.46 0.19 43.79
CA PRO A 23 4.29 -0.75 42.70
C PRO A 23 4.05 -0.05 41.36
N VAL A 24 4.80 -0.48 40.35
CA VAL A 24 4.56 -0.17 38.94
C VAL A 24 3.18 -0.72 38.56
N LYS A 25 2.16 0.15 38.50
CA LYS A 25 0.91 -0.15 37.79
C LYS A 25 1.22 -0.24 36.29
N PRO A 26 0.69 -1.23 35.56
CA PRO A 26 1.07 -1.47 34.18
C PRO A 26 0.59 -0.35 33.25
N LEU A 27 1.50 0.04 32.38
CA LEU A 27 1.54 1.23 31.51
C LEU A 27 0.61 1.15 30.28
N ILE A 28 -0.59 0.57 30.42
CA ILE A 28 -1.43 0.18 29.28
C ILE A 28 -2.84 0.81 29.32
N THR A 29 -3.24 1.48 30.40
CA THR A 29 -4.69 1.66 30.65
C THR A 29 -5.34 2.94 30.08
N GLN A 30 -4.60 3.97 29.66
CA GLN A 30 -5.25 5.25 29.27
C GLN A 30 -5.49 5.41 27.76
N ALA A 31 -4.61 4.90 26.89
CA ALA A 31 -4.88 4.81 25.45
C ALA A 31 -6.03 3.85 25.12
N GLU A 32 -6.37 2.97 26.06
CA GLU A 32 -7.40 1.93 25.94
C GLU A 32 -8.81 2.42 26.28
N LEU A 33 -8.96 3.55 26.98
CA LEU A 33 -10.27 4.11 27.33
C LEU A 33 -10.88 4.91 26.17
N GLN A 34 -10.07 5.64 25.41
CA GLN A 34 -10.56 6.57 24.40
C GLN A 34 -11.14 5.89 23.14
N PHE A 35 -10.60 4.72 22.73
CA PHE A 35 -11.15 3.97 21.59
C PHE A 35 -12.52 3.32 21.89
N ARG A 36 -12.87 3.18 23.18
CA ARG A 36 -14.16 2.63 23.61
C ARG A 36 -15.27 3.68 23.55
N ASP A 37 -14.95 4.94 23.83
CA ASP A 37 -15.92 6.04 23.87
C ASP A 37 -16.29 6.53 22.45
N ASP A 38 -15.41 6.37 21.46
CA ASP A 38 -15.67 6.76 20.06
C ASP A 38 -16.64 5.80 19.31
N LEU A 39 -17.02 4.66 19.90
CA LEU A 39 -17.87 3.64 19.25
C LEU A 39 -19.27 3.48 19.87
N VAL A 40 -19.61 4.23 20.92
CA VAL A 40 -20.92 4.14 21.58
C VAL A 40 -21.59 5.52 21.58
N PRO A 41 -22.73 5.72 20.89
CA PRO A 41 -23.52 6.92 21.07
C PRO A 41 -24.15 6.90 22.47
N ASN A 42 -23.81 7.89 23.28
CA ASN A 42 -24.47 8.16 24.57
C ASN A 42 -25.95 8.50 24.34
N ASN A 43 -26.86 7.60 24.72
CA ASN A 43 -28.25 7.96 24.94
C ASN A 43 -28.50 8.21 26.42
N VAL A 44 -29.09 9.38 26.64
CA VAL A 44 -29.43 10.02 27.90
C VAL A 44 -30.59 9.28 28.60
N SER A 45 -30.42 9.12 29.93
CA SER A 45 -31.44 9.04 30.99
C SER A 45 -32.57 8.02 30.91
N LYS A 46 -32.63 7.12 31.90
CA LYS A 46 -33.86 6.88 32.66
C LYS A 46 -33.59 6.28 34.04
N LYS A 47 -34.14 6.95 35.06
CA LYS A 47 -34.25 6.55 36.47
C LYS A 47 -35.49 5.63 36.64
N GLN A 48 -35.32 4.60 37.48
CA GLN A 48 -36.25 4.04 38.49
C GLN A 48 -37.67 3.52 38.07
N THR A 49 -37.93 2.20 38.18
CA THR A 49 -38.75 1.45 39.19
C THR A 49 -40.26 1.82 39.19
N THR A 50 -41.27 0.94 39.17
CA THR A 50 -41.59 -0.33 39.88
C THR A 50 -42.88 -0.98 39.30
N ALA A 51 -43.08 -2.28 39.59
CA ALA A 51 -44.35 -2.99 39.88
C ALA A 51 -45.33 -3.44 38.75
N PHE A 52 -45.52 -4.78 38.70
CA PHE A 52 -46.74 -5.54 38.34
C PHE A 52 -47.80 -5.43 39.47
N PRO A 53 -49.08 -5.93 39.40
CA PRO A 53 -49.76 -6.87 38.45
C PRO A 53 -51.24 -6.45 38.12
N PRO A 54 -52.24 -7.34 37.87
CA PRO A 54 -52.45 -8.35 36.79
C PRO A 54 -53.83 -8.23 36.06
N ASP A 55 -54.05 -9.13 35.08
CA ASP A 55 -55.34 -9.62 34.49
C ASP A 55 -56.22 -8.59 33.73
N SER A 56 -56.99 -8.86 32.67
CA SER A 56 -57.47 -10.04 31.96
C SER A 56 -57.97 -9.60 30.55
N ASP A 57 -58.32 -10.60 29.74
CA ASP A 57 -59.34 -10.59 28.68
C ASP A 57 -58.95 -10.57 27.19
N GLU A 58 -59.46 -11.62 26.57
CA GLU A 58 -59.50 -12.00 25.17
C GLU A 58 -60.28 -10.99 24.30
N ASN A 59 -59.83 -10.74 23.07
CA ASN A 59 -60.64 -11.02 21.88
C ASN A 59 -59.79 -10.92 20.60
N PRO A 60 -59.93 -11.84 19.61
CA PRO A 60 -59.21 -11.82 18.35
C PRO A 60 -60.06 -11.15 17.27
N ASN A 61 -59.48 -10.18 16.55
CA ASN A 61 -59.79 -9.85 15.15
C ASN A 61 -59.09 -8.52 14.82
N ASP A 62 -58.03 -8.58 14.03
CA ASP A 62 -57.87 -7.64 12.91
C ASP A 62 -56.72 -8.06 12.00
N THR A 63 -57.11 -8.80 10.97
CA THR A 63 -56.30 -9.19 9.83
C THR A 63 -56.35 -8.07 8.80
N LYS A 64 -55.28 -7.27 8.67
CA LYS A 64 -55.05 -6.45 7.45
C LYS A 64 -53.58 -6.42 7.04
N ASN A 65 -53.27 -7.33 6.12
CA ASN A 65 -52.44 -7.17 4.93
C ASN A 65 -51.32 -6.10 4.96
N SER A 66 -50.08 -6.54 5.11
CA SER A 66 -48.96 -6.01 4.32
C SER A 66 -48.05 -7.16 3.86
N GLU A 67 -48.45 -7.81 2.77
CA GLU A 67 -47.56 -8.71 2.02
C GLU A 67 -46.37 -7.91 1.48
N SER A 68 -45.19 -8.14 2.08
CA SER A 68 -43.94 -7.82 1.43
C SER A 68 -43.69 -8.86 0.34
N ASN A 69 -43.91 -8.47 -0.91
CA ASN A 69 -43.64 -9.31 -2.08
C ASN A 69 -42.24 -9.94 -1.98
N PRO A 70 -42.10 -11.27 -2.01
CA PRO A 70 -40.78 -11.90 -2.04
C PRO A 70 -40.08 -11.52 -3.36
N PRO A 71 -38.74 -11.37 -3.36
CA PRO A 71 -38.02 -11.04 -4.57
C PRO A 71 -38.33 -12.10 -5.63
N SER A 72 -38.82 -11.63 -6.79
CA SER A 72 -39.31 -12.47 -7.88
C SER A 72 -38.35 -13.63 -8.18
N VAL A 73 -38.89 -14.82 -8.44
CA VAL A 73 -38.15 -16.08 -8.70
C VAL A 73 -37.04 -15.88 -9.73
N GLU A 74 -37.24 -14.98 -10.68
CA GLU A 74 -36.26 -14.62 -11.71
C GLU A 74 -35.00 -13.91 -11.17
N SER A 75 -35.13 -13.10 -10.11
CA SER A 75 -34.00 -12.44 -9.44
C SER A 75 -33.15 -13.43 -8.63
N ARG A 76 -33.78 -14.41 -7.97
CA ARG A 76 -33.09 -15.53 -7.29
C ARG A 76 -32.38 -16.43 -8.29
N HIS A 77 -33.00 -16.72 -9.44
CA HIS A 77 -32.41 -17.58 -10.46
C HIS A 77 -31.20 -16.93 -11.15
N LYS A 78 -31.25 -15.62 -11.40
CA LYS A 78 -30.11 -14.83 -11.95
C LYS A 78 -28.96 -14.70 -10.94
N SER A 79 -29.26 -14.52 -9.65
CA SER A 79 -28.26 -14.49 -8.58
C SER A 79 -27.58 -15.85 -8.37
N GLY A 80 -28.35 -16.94 -8.38
CA GLY A 80 -27.84 -18.31 -8.30
C GLY A 80 -26.93 -18.68 -9.48
N LYS A 81 -27.35 -18.36 -10.72
CA LYS A 81 -26.51 -18.57 -11.92
C LYS A 81 -25.21 -17.75 -11.88
N LYS A 82 -25.24 -16.50 -11.38
CA LYS A 82 -24.03 -15.68 -11.19
C LYS A 82 -23.07 -16.29 -10.16
N LYS A 83 -23.59 -16.73 -9.01
CA LYS A 83 -22.78 -17.39 -7.96
C LYS A 83 -22.15 -18.70 -8.46
N GLN A 84 -22.91 -19.52 -9.18
CA GLN A 84 -22.44 -20.80 -9.74
C GLN A 84 -21.41 -20.59 -10.87
N LYS A 85 -21.56 -19.53 -11.67
CA LYS A 85 -20.56 -19.11 -12.66
C LYS A 85 -19.28 -18.60 -11.98
N LEU A 86 -19.41 -17.81 -10.90
CA LEU A 86 -18.27 -17.30 -10.15
C LEU A 86 -17.50 -18.43 -9.45
N SER A 87 -18.20 -19.39 -8.83
CA SER A 87 -17.54 -20.53 -8.17
C SER A 87 -16.79 -21.42 -9.18
N LYS A 88 -17.37 -21.67 -10.36
CA LYS A 88 -16.70 -22.43 -11.43
C LYS A 88 -15.47 -21.71 -11.97
N VAL A 89 -15.52 -20.38 -12.09
CA VAL A 89 -14.35 -19.57 -12.50
C VAL A 89 -13.26 -19.60 -11.42
N LEU A 90 -13.61 -19.46 -10.15
CA LEU A 90 -12.66 -19.52 -9.05
C LEU A 90 -12.01 -20.91 -8.95
N TYR A 91 -12.79 -21.98 -9.04
CA TYR A 91 -12.28 -23.35 -9.05
C TYR A 91 -11.25 -23.57 -10.17
N ASN A 92 -11.56 -23.13 -11.39
CA ASN A 92 -10.65 -23.24 -12.53
C ASN A 92 -9.37 -22.41 -12.36
N ILE A 93 -9.41 -21.31 -11.60
CA ILE A 93 -8.23 -20.51 -11.29
C ILE A 93 -7.38 -21.22 -10.23
N PHE A 94 -7.98 -21.69 -9.13
CA PHE A 94 -7.27 -22.31 -8.02
C PHE A 94 -6.68 -23.68 -8.34
N SER A 95 -7.27 -24.42 -9.29
CA SER A 95 -6.77 -25.71 -9.76
C SER A 95 -5.65 -25.58 -10.82
N ASP A 96 -5.31 -24.35 -11.23
CA ASP A 96 -4.40 -24.14 -12.34
C ASP A 96 -2.91 -24.27 -11.95
N ARG A 97 -2.11 -24.93 -12.80
CA ARG A 97 -0.66 -25.05 -12.60
C ARG A 97 0.05 -23.69 -12.49
N THR A 98 -0.42 -22.66 -13.19
CA THR A 98 0.11 -21.29 -13.10
C THR A 98 -0.19 -20.68 -11.74
N PHE A 99 -1.41 -20.85 -11.25
CA PHE A 99 -1.78 -20.41 -9.90
C PHE A 99 -0.93 -21.12 -8.85
N CYS A 100 -0.74 -22.44 -8.95
CA CYS A 100 0.12 -23.19 -8.02
C CYS A 100 1.57 -22.66 -8.03
N LYS A 101 2.13 -22.30 -9.19
CA LYS A 101 3.46 -21.67 -9.28
C LYS A 101 3.51 -20.31 -8.57
N MET A 102 2.49 -19.48 -8.77
CA MET A 102 2.36 -18.18 -8.08
C MET A 102 2.26 -18.39 -6.57
N LEU A 103 1.41 -19.32 -6.13
CA LEU A 103 1.19 -19.64 -4.71
C LEU A 103 2.46 -20.19 -4.06
N ASN A 104 3.15 -21.14 -4.69
CA ASN A 104 4.39 -21.71 -4.15
C ASN A 104 5.47 -20.63 -3.98
N SER A 105 5.61 -19.75 -4.98
CA SER A 105 6.56 -18.62 -4.91
C SER A 105 6.22 -17.67 -3.76
N PHE A 106 4.92 -17.38 -3.59
CA PHE A 106 4.43 -16.55 -2.48
C PHE A 106 4.66 -17.21 -1.12
N VAL A 107 4.24 -18.47 -0.93
CA VAL A 107 4.38 -19.21 0.33
C VAL A 107 5.83 -19.35 0.75
N PHE A 108 6.73 -19.63 -0.20
CA PHE A 108 8.17 -19.69 0.09
C PHE A 108 8.70 -18.36 0.65
N CYS A 109 8.41 -17.24 -0.02
CA CYS A 109 8.83 -15.92 0.45
C CYS A 109 8.13 -15.53 1.75
N MET A 110 6.86 -15.92 1.92
CA MET A 110 6.06 -15.65 3.10
C MET A 110 6.61 -16.39 4.32
N ALA A 111 7.06 -17.64 4.18
CA ALA A 111 7.66 -18.40 5.27
C ALA A 111 8.91 -17.70 5.84
N VAL A 112 9.75 -17.18 4.96
CA VAL A 112 10.93 -16.37 5.32
C VAL A 112 10.52 -15.09 6.05
N ASN A 113 9.51 -14.39 5.54
CA ASN A 113 8.97 -13.18 6.18
C ASN A 113 8.40 -13.49 7.57
N CYS A 114 7.65 -14.58 7.73
CA CYS A 114 7.16 -15.04 9.03
C CYS A 114 8.31 -15.35 10.00
N PHE A 115 9.36 -16.03 9.52
CA PHE A 115 10.53 -16.31 10.35
C PHE A 115 11.17 -15.03 10.89
N GLU A 116 11.35 -14.01 10.05
CA GLU A 116 11.86 -12.71 10.50
C GLU A 116 10.94 -12.07 11.56
N TYR A 117 9.64 -12.00 11.28
CA TYR A 117 8.67 -11.33 12.16
C TYR A 117 8.52 -11.98 13.54
N PHE A 118 8.57 -13.31 13.61
CA PHE A 118 8.35 -14.05 14.87
C PHE A 118 9.66 -14.37 15.62
N TYR A 119 10.76 -14.61 14.91
CA TYR A 119 12.00 -15.07 15.54
C TYR A 119 13.09 -13.99 15.61
N LEU A 120 13.32 -13.21 14.54
CA LEU A 120 14.41 -12.24 14.49
C LEU A 120 14.06 -10.90 15.14
N ILE A 121 12.83 -10.42 14.96
CA ILE A 121 12.36 -9.12 15.52
C ILE A 121 12.27 -9.12 17.06
N ASN A 122 12.37 -10.28 17.72
CA ASN A 122 12.48 -10.36 19.18
C ASN A 122 13.86 -9.98 19.73
N THR A 123 14.86 -9.77 18.88
CA THR A 123 16.15 -9.21 19.29
C THR A 123 16.01 -7.70 19.47
N LYS A 124 16.41 -7.16 20.63
CA LYS A 124 16.18 -5.75 21.05
C LYS A 124 16.84 -4.67 20.18
N ASN A 125 17.49 -5.02 19.07
CA ASN A 125 18.14 -4.08 18.16
C ASN A 125 17.12 -3.50 17.17
N ILE A 126 16.54 -2.36 17.58
CA ILE A 126 15.55 -1.57 16.85
C ILE A 126 16.06 -1.13 15.45
N GLN A 127 17.37 -0.95 15.29
CA GLN A 127 18.01 -0.47 14.06
C GLN A 127 17.95 -1.46 12.88
N THR A 128 17.71 -2.76 13.12
CA THR A 128 17.70 -3.81 12.09
C THR A 128 16.31 -4.40 11.82
N ARG A 129 15.26 -3.79 12.37
CA ARG A 129 13.90 -4.35 12.34
C ARG A 129 13.39 -4.47 10.91
N GLY A 130 13.39 -5.69 10.38
CA GLY A 130 12.99 -5.95 9.00
C GLY A 130 14.09 -5.70 7.96
N ALA A 131 15.36 -5.52 8.31
CA ALA A 131 16.43 -5.35 7.31
C ALA A 131 16.92 -6.70 6.75
N ILE A 132 17.06 -7.69 7.62
CA ILE A 132 17.67 -8.99 7.32
C ILE A 132 16.81 -9.76 6.31
N GLY A 133 15.51 -9.86 6.54
CA GLY A 133 14.61 -10.58 5.63
C GLY A 133 14.38 -9.85 4.32
N LYS A 134 14.62 -8.53 4.24
CA LYS A 134 14.58 -7.78 2.97
C LYS A 134 15.83 -8.07 2.16
N ILE A 135 17.02 -8.02 2.77
CA ILE A 135 18.28 -8.38 2.11
C ILE A 135 18.23 -9.85 1.67
N PHE A 136 17.82 -10.75 2.55
CA PHE A 136 17.66 -12.16 2.24
C PHE A 136 16.63 -12.38 1.12
N GLY A 137 15.49 -11.67 1.16
CA GLY A 137 14.48 -11.72 0.10
C GLY A 137 15.03 -11.27 -1.26
N ILE A 138 15.86 -10.22 -1.28
CA ILE A 138 16.56 -9.77 -2.49
C ILE A 138 17.51 -10.88 -3.00
N ILE A 139 18.32 -11.47 -2.12
CA ILE A 139 19.23 -12.57 -2.48
C ILE A 139 18.45 -13.74 -3.09
N VAL A 140 17.35 -14.17 -2.46
CA VAL A 140 16.47 -15.23 -2.96
C VAL A 140 15.92 -14.90 -4.35
N ILE A 141 15.46 -13.66 -4.57
CA ILE A 141 14.95 -13.21 -5.87
C ILE A 141 16.05 -13.29 -6.93
N PHE A 142 17.27 -12.84 -6.63
CA PHE A 142 18.39 -12.91 -7.57
C PHE A 142 18.82 -14.35 -7.88
N ILE A 143 18.90 -15.23 -6.88
CA ILE A 143 19.18 -16.66 -7.08
C ILE A 143 18.10 -17.30 -7.96
N PHE A 144 16.83 -17.00 -7.71
CA PHE A 144 15.73 -17.48 -8.54
C PHE A 144 15.86 -17.00 -9.99
N MET A 145 16.10 -15.69 -10.18
CA MET A 145 16.31 -15.11 -11.51
C MET A 145 17.47 -15.76 -12.26
N PHE A 146 18.58 -16.02 -11.56
CA PHE A 146 19.75 -16.69 -12.13
C PHE A 146 19.42 -18.14 -12.53
N SER A 147 18.74 -18.88 -11.64
CA SER A 147 18.36 -20.28 -11.84
C SER A 147 17.44 -20.47 -13.06
N VAL A 148 16.57 -19.49 -13.34
CA VAL A 148 15.66 -19.52 -14.50
C VAL A 148 16.11 -18.67 -15.70
N ARG A 149 17.37 -18.17 -15.69
CA ARG A 149 17.97 -17.30 -16.72
C ARG A 149 17.07 -16.12 -17.11
N LEU A 150 16.43 -15.50 -16.12
CA LEU A 150 15.46 -14.43 -16.31
C LEU A 150 16.16 -13.07 -16.42
N LYS A 151 16.10 -12.41 -17.58
CA LYS A 151 16.66 -11.06 -17.72
C LYS A 151 15.79 -10.01 -16.97
N PRO A 152 16.38 -9.01 -16.30
CA PRO A 152 15.66 -7.94 -15.57
C PRO A 152 14.58 -7.22 -16.40
N LYS A 153 14.85 -6.97 -17.68
CA LYS A 153 13.89 -6.33 -18.60
C LYS A 153 12.57 -7.09 -18.72
N HIS A 154 12.61 -8.42 -18.63
CA HIS A 154 11.40 -9.24 -18.78
C HIS A 154 10.52 -9.29 -17.53
N ILE A 155 11.06 -8.95 -16.35
CA ILE A 155 10.28 -8.74 -15.13
C ILE A 155 9.89 -7.26 -14.94
N GLY A 156 10.06 -6.44 -15.97
CA GLY A 156 9.70 -5.02 -15.93
C GLY A 156 10.70 -4.15 -15.18
N ILE A 157 11.95 -4.59 -15.03
CA ILE A 157 13.07 -3.78 -14.53
C ILE A 157 14.00 -3.45 -15.71
N PRO A 158 13.64 -2.48 -16.58
CA PRO A 158 14.60 -1.96 -17.53
C PRO A 158 15.70 -1.22 -16.76
N LEU A 159 16.96 -1.53 -17.04
CA LEU A 159 18.12 -0.85 -16.45
C LEU A 159 18.49 0.45 -17.21
N GLU A 160 17.68 0.82 -18.19
CA GLU A 160 17.82 2.04 -18.98
C GLU A 160 17.42 3.26 -18.11
N PRO A 161 18.17 4.40 -18.15
CA PRO A 161 17.89 5.57 -17.32
C PRO A 161 16.51 6.19 -17.53
N VAL A 162 16.02 6.19 -18.78
CA VAL A 162 14.76 6.86 -19.16
C VAL A 162 13.54 6.25 -18.44
N PRO A 163 13.32 4.91 -18.45
CA PRO A 163 12.28 4.28 -17.64
C PRO A 163 12.37 4.54 -16.14
N ILE A 164 13.58 4.62 -15.58
CA ILE A 164 13.81 4.87 -14.14
C ILE A 164 13.35 6.30 -13.82
N LEU A 165 13.83 7.28 -14.58
CA LEU A 165 13.50 8.70 -14.37
C LEU A 165 12.01 8.97 -14.59
N LYS A 166 11.40 8.37 -15.63
CA LYS A 166 9.95 8.46 -15.87
C LYS A 166 9.13 7.81 -14.74
N GLY A 167 9.66 6.75 -14.11
CA GLY A 167 9.08 6.14 -12.91
C GLY A 167 9.13 7.09 -11.73
N LEU A 168 10.30 7.66 -11.44
CA LEU A 168 10.52 8.58 -10.33
C LEU A 168 9.65 9.84 -10.44
N LYS A 169 9.65 10.52 -11.59
CA LYS A 169 8.82 11.74 -11.81
C LYS A 169 7.34 11.48 -11.50
N ARG A 170 6.80 10.34 -11.96
CA ARG A 170 5.40 9.98 -11.75
C ARG A 170 5.10 9.58 -10.30
N ALA A 171 6.02 8.88 -9.65
CA ALA A 171 5.89 8.55 -8.24
C ALA A 171 5.88 9.81 -7.36
N LEU A 172 6.71 10.81 -7.69
CA LEU A 172 6.71 12.11 -7.01
C LEU A 172 5.35 12.82 -7.14
N ILE A 173 4.73 12.81 -8.32
CA ILE A 173 3.38 13.35 -8.54
C ILE A 173 2.35 12.65 -7.64
N PHE A 174 2.37 11.32 -7.57
CA PHE A 174 1.45 10.58 -6.70
C PHE A 174 1.71 10.81 -5.21
N SER A 175 2.95 11.13 -4.86
CA SER A 175 3.39 11.42 -3.51
C SER A 175 2.96 12.80 -3.02
N CYS A 176 2.45 13.69 -3.88
CA CYS A 176 1.78 14.92 -3.45
C CYS A 176 0.59 14.64 -2.51
N ALA A 177 0.08 13.41 -2.48
CA ALA A 177 -0.88 12.91 -1.49
C ALA A 177 -0.40 13.02 -0.04
N ILE A 178 0.91 13.23 0.19
CA ILE A 178 1.47 13.50 1.52
C ILE A 178 0.88 14.78 2.14
N VAL A 179 0.70 15.84 1.35
CA VAL A 179 0.22 17.13 1.85
C VAL A 179 -1.17 17.01 2.50
N PRO A 180 -2.22 16.51 1.80
CA PRO A 180 -3.53 16.36 2.41
C PRO A 180 -3.54 15.33 3.55
N ALA A 181 -2.68 14.30 3.51
CA ALA A 181 -2.60 13.31 4.58
C ALA A 181 -2.08 13.89 5.91
N TYR A 182 -1.02 14.69 5.86
CA TYR A 182 -0.50 15.36 7.06
C TYR A 182 -1.38 16.54 7.48
N LEU A 183 -1.99 17.25 6.53
CA LEU A 183 -2.96 18.30 6.84
C LEU A 183 -4.19 17.75 7.58
N PHE A 184 -4.69 16.59 7.16
CA PHE A 184 -5.77 15.89 7.86
C PHE A 184 -5.40 15.64 9.33
N ASP A 185 -4.22 15.08 9.59
CA ASP A 185 -3.77 14.80 10.96
C ASP A 185 -3.65 16.06 11.81
N ILE A 186 -3.09 17.13 11.24
CA ILE A 186 -2.98 18.44 11.89
C ILE A 186 -4.37 18.97 12.26
N ILE A 187 -5.32 18.94 11.33
CA ILE A 187 -6.70 19.37 11.56
C ILE A 187 -7.36 18.55 12.68
N VAL A 188 -7.18 17.23 12.68
CA VAL A 188 -7.74 16.37 13.73
C VAL A 188 -7.17 16.71 15.11
N VAL A 189 -5.87 16.97 15.22
CA VAL A 189 -5.26 17.40 16.49
C VAL A 189 -5.81 18.76 16.93
N LEU A 190 -5.94 19.72 16.02
CA LEU A 190 -6.51 21.04 16.32
C LEU A 190 -7.97 20.96 16.78
N ILE A 191 -8.80 20.13 16.14
CA ILE A 191 -10.20 19.91 16.53
C ILE A 191 -10.30 19.31 17.93
N LYS A 192 -9.34 18.46 18.32
CA LYS A 192 -9.26 17.88 19.67
C LYS A 192 -8.74 18.87 20.73
N GLY A 193 -8.44 20.11 20.35
CA GLY A 193 -7.86 21.13 21.24
C GLY A 193 -6.38 20.92 21.53
N GLY A 194 -5.71 20.02 20.80
CA GLY A 194 -4.28 19.73 20.93
C GLY A 194 -3.42 20.74 20.18
N SER A 195 -2.11 20.67 20.42
CA SER A 195 -1.10 21.46 19.69
C SER A 195 -0.31 20.53 18.76
N PRO A 196 -0.49 20.61 17.43
CA PRO A 196 0.17 19.71 16.49
C PRO A 196 1.65 20.07 16.36
N HIS A 197 2.52 19.08 16.58
CA HIS A 197 3.95 19.21 16.30
C HIS A 197 4.40 18.13 15.31
N LEU A 198 5.10 18.57 14.26
CA LEU A 198 5.77 17.67 13.32
C LEU A 198 7.13 17.30 13.88
N ILE A 199 7.33 16.02 14.18
CA ILE A 199 8.61 15.50 14.64
C ILE A 199 9.14 14.49 13.63
N VAL A 200 10.44 14.58 13.37
CA VAL A 200 11.20 13.63 12.58
C VAL A 200 11.62 12.48 13.47
N PHE A 201 11.24 11.27 13.09
CA PHE A 201 11.59 10.02 13.74
C PHE A 201 12.61 9.25 12.93
N ALA A 202 13.52 8.59 13.63
CA ALA A 202 14.25 7.45 13.13
C ALA A 202 13.95 6.26 14.05
N TYR A 203 13.31 5.22 13.51
CA TYR A 203 13.02 3.96 14.23
C TYR A 203 12.28 4.08 15.57
N ASP A 204 11.09 4.70 15.58
CA ASP A 204 10.22 4.77 16.77
C ASP A 204 10.84 5.50 17.99
N GLN A 205 12.01 6.13 17.86
CA GLN A 205 12.63 6.94 18.90
C GLN A 205 12.38 8.44 18.60
N PRO A 206 11.60 9.14 19.44
CA PRO A 206 11.54 10.61 19.40
C PRO A 206 12.79 11.13 20.10
N LYS A 207 13.73 11.79 19.40
CA LYS A 207 14.81 12.49 20.12
C LYS A 207 15.20 13.83 19.53
N SER A 208 15.42 14.72 20.49
CA SER A 208 15.89 16.09 20.38
C SER A 208 17.32 16.15 19.83
N LEU A 209 17.58 17.25 19.11
CA LEU A 209 18.81 17.66 18.44
C LEU A 209 20.07 17.61 19.34
N SER A 210 20.62 16.43 19.66
CA SER A 210 21.96 16.32 20.24
C SER A 210 22.74 15.17 19.58
N GLY A 211 23.71 15.53 18.73
CA GLY A 211 24.58 14.61 17.98
C GLY A 211 24.31 14.58 16.48
N THR A 212 24.80 15.58 15.73
CA THR A 212 24.40 15.85 14.33
C THR A 212 24.74 14.71 13.33
N VAL A 213 25.73 13.88 13.64
CA VAL A 213 26.21 12.83 12.71
C VAL A 213 25.41 11.54 12.82
N ASP A 214 25.01 11.15 14.04
CA ASP A 214 24.31 9.89 14.28
C ASP A 214 22.87 9.90 13.76
N TRP A 215 22.17 11.04 13.81
CA TRP A 215 20.79 11.11 13.32
C TRP A 215 20.72 11.05 11.78
N ILE A 216 21.64 11.70 11.08
CA ILE A 216 21.71 11.64 9.60
C ILE A 216 21.96 10.21 9.16
N ALA A 217 22.92 9.52 9.80
CA ALA A 217 23.22 8.13 9.52
C ALA A 217 22.00 7.22 9.72
N ASN A 218 21.22 7.43 10.79
CA ASN A 218 20.02 6.64 11.05
C ASN A 218 18.89 6.91 10.04
N ILE A 219 18.67 8.17 9.62
CA ILE A 219 17.70 8.49 8.57
C ILE A 219 18.13 7.89 7.22
N LEU A 220 19.40 8.02 6.87
CA LEU A 220 19.94 7.42 5.64
C LEU A 220 19.78 5.91 5.65
N LEU A 221 20.09 5.24 6.77
CA LEU A 221 19.89 3.80 6.92
C LEU A 221 18.42 3.42 6.77
N LEU A 222 17.50 4.20 7.37
CA LEU A 222 16.05 3.98 7.24
C LEU A 222 15.59 4.13 5.79
N LEU A 223 16.09 5.14 5.07
CA LEU A 223 15.79 5.33 3.64
C LEU A 223 16.31 4.14 2.81
N VAL A 224 17.53 3.66 3.07
CA VAL A 224 18.09 2.48 2.39
C VAL A 224 17.23 1.24 2.64
N ILE A 225 16.87 0.95 3.89
CA ILE A 225 16.04 -0.21 4.22
C ILE A 225 14.65 -0.11 3.58
N ASN A 226 14.02 1.06 3.59
CA ASN A 226 12.74 1.27 2.92
C ASN A 226 12.86 1.09 1.40
N ALA A 227 13.95 1.58 0.78
CA ALA A 227 14.21 1.39 -0.64
C ALA A 227 14.41 -0.09 -1.00
N LEU A 228 15.20 -0.82 -0.21
CA LEU A 228 15.39 -2.26 -0.37
C LEU A 228 14.07 -3.03 -0.19
N SER A 229 13.26 -2.62 0.80
CA SER A 229 11.95 -3.23 1.05
C SER A 229 10.99 -3.02 -0.11
N ALA A 230 10.87 -1.79 -0.60
CA ALA A 230 10.06 -1.47 -1.76
C ALA A 230 10.55 -2.24 -2.99
N PHE A 231 11.86 -2.25 -3.25
CA PHE A 231 12.45 -3.00 -4.36
C PHE A 231 12.08 -4.49 -4.28
N MET A 232 12.36 -5.16 -3.17
CA MET A 232 12.13 -6.59 -2.99
C MET A 232 10.65 -6.96 -3.23
N LEU A 233 9.74 -6.24 -2.60
CA LEU A 233 8.31 -6.53 -2.68
C LEU A 233 7.75 -6.27 -4.07
N GLU A 234 8.08 -5.12 -4.67
CA GLU A 234 7.56 -4.78 -5.98
C GLU A 234 8.10 -5.72 -7.07
N VAL A 235 9.38 -6.11 -6.98
CA VAL A 235 9.96 -7.08 -7.92
C VAL A 235 9.33 -8.46 -7.77
N LEU A 236 9.10 -8.93 -6.54
CA LEU A 236 8.41 -10.20 -6.29
C LEU A 236 6.99 -10.19 -6.87
N PHE A 237 6.18 -9.20 -6.49
CA PHE A 237 4.76 -9.17 -6.84
C PHE A 237 4.49 -8.70 -8.28
N ARG A 238 5.09 -7.59 -8.70
CA ARG A 238 4.79 -6.91 -9.98
C ARG A 238 5.76 -7.33 -11.09
N GLY A 239 6.91 -7.87 -10.73
CA GLY A 239 7.84 -8.51 -11.66
C GLY A 239 7.56 -9.99 -11.85
N ILE A 240 7.85 -10.81 -10.84
CA ILE A 240 7.85 -12.28 -10.94
C ILE A 240 6.42 -12.83 -10.98
N ILE A 241 5.64 -12.63 -9.91
CA ILE A 241 4.30 -13.21 -9.76
C ILE A 241 3.35 -12.68 -10.83
N TYR A 242 3.40 -11.39 -11.14
CA TYR A 242 2.61 -10.80 -12.23
C TYR A 242 2.93 -11.42 -13.58
N ARG A 243 4.21 -11.65 -13.90
CA ARG A 243 4.58 -12.29 -15.15
C ARG A 243 4.09 -13.73 -15.22
N MET A 244 4.20 -14.48 -14.13
CA MET A 244 3.62 -15.82 -14.04
C MET A 244 2.12 -15.78 -14.31
N GLY A 245 1.37 -14.90 -13.63
CA GLY A 245 -0.08 -14.79 -13.84
C GLY A 245 -0.46 -14.42 -15.26
N LYS A 246 0.30 -13.52 -15.90
CA LYS A 246 0.05 -13.07 -17.28
C LYS A 246 0.17 -14.16 -18.35
N THR A 247 0.78 -15.31 -18.07
CA THR A 247 0.85 -16.40 -19.06
C THR A 247 -0.51 -17.04 -19.31
N LYS A 248 -1.44 -16.95 -18.35
CA LYS A 248 -2.75 -17.59 -18.45
C LYS A 248 -3.93 -16.71 -18.04
N PHE A 249 -3.74 -15.85 -17.04
CA PHE A 249 -4.81 -15.03 -16.49
C PHE A 249 -4.88 -13.66 -17.17
N GLY A 250 -6.10 -13.11 -17.23
CA GLY A 250 -6.31 -11.72 -17.64
C GLY A 250 -5.72 -10.74 -16.62
N PHE A 251 -5.64 -9.46 -16.99
CA PHE A 251 -5.13 -8.43 -16.08
C PHE A 251 -5.91 -8.35 -14.77
N GLY A 252 -7.24 -8.32 -14.84
CA GLY A 252 -8.08 -8.23 -13.64
C GLY A 252 -7.89 -9.42 -12.69
N GLN A 253 -7.84 -10.64 -13.23
CA GLN A 253 -7.59 -11.86 -12.45
C GLN A 253 -6.19 -11.85 -11.82
N THR A 254 -5.16 -11.53 -12.61
CA THR A 254 -3.78 -11.45 -12.11
C THR A 254 -3.65 -10.42 -10.99
N THR A 255 -4.22 -9.23 -11.19
CA THR A 255 -4.24 -8.16 -10.18
C THR A 255 -4.98 -8.58 -8.92
N PHE A 256 -6.11 -9.27 -9.04
CA PHE A 256 -6.85 -9.77 -7.88
C PHE A 256 -6.03 -10.77 -7.06
N ILE A 257 -5.42 -11.76 -7.70
CA ILE A 257 -4.58 -12.77 -7.03
C ILE A 257 -3.39 -12.11 -6.33
N ILE A 258 -2.67 -11.21 -7.03
CA ILE A 258 -1.53 -10.50 -6.45
C ILE A 258 -1.95 -9.64 -5.27
N SER A 259 -3.09 -8.96 -5.36
CA SER A 259 -3.58 -8.10 -4.28
C SER A 259 -4.00 -8.89 -3.06
N LEU A 260 -4.52 -10.11 -3.24
CA LEU A 260 -4.78 -11.03 -2.15
C LEU A 260 -3.47 -11.47 -1.47
N PHE A 261 -2.47 -11.90 -2.24
CA PHE A 261 -1.17 -12.31 -1.68
C PHE A 261 -0.46 -11.15 -0.99
N TYR A 262 -0.53 -9.95 -1.56
CA TYR A 262 0.03 -8.74 -0.97
C TYR A 262 -0.66 -8.38 0.34
N ALA A 263 -2.00 -8.41 0.40
CA ALA A 263 -2.73 -8.18 1.65
C ALA A 263 -2.38 -9.21 2.74
N LEU A 264 -2.27 -10.48 2.36
CA LEU A 264 -1.84 -11.56 3.28
C LEU A 264 -0.41 -11.37 3.77
N TRP A 265 0.51 -10.86 2.92
CA TRP A 265 1.88 -10.55 3.31
C TRP A 265 1.93 -9.56 4.49
N TYR A 266 1.13 -8.50 4.41
CA TYR A 266 1.13 -7.42 5.40
C TYR A 266 0.33 -7.73 6.67
N LEU A 267 -0.52 -8.77 6.67
CA LEU A 267 -1.18 -9.24 7.89
C LEU A 267 -0.17 -9.66 8.98
N MET A 268 1.09 -9.94 8.65
CA MET A 268 2.11 -10.26 9.66
C MET A 268 2.37 -9.10 10.62
N ILE A 269 2.16 -7.85 10.19
CA ILE A 269 2.34 -6.68 11.05
C ILE A 269 1.40 -6.74 12.26
N PRO A 270 0.06 -6.78 12.10
CA PRO A 270 -0.85 -6.92 13.24
C PRO A 270 -0.75 -8.28 13.93
N LEU A 271 -0.53 -9.38 13.19
CA LEU A 271 -0.44 -10.72 13.79
C LEU A 271 0.79 -10.90 14.69
N SER A 272 1.90 -10.20 14.43
CA SER A 272 3.07 -10.19 15.33
C SER A 272 2.75 -9.67 16.74
N LYS A 273 1.61 -9.01 16.94
CA LYS A 273 1.16 -8.47 18.23
C LYS A 273 0.26 -9.43 19.02
N ILE A 274 -0.07 -10.61 18.49
CA ILE A 274 -1.01 -11.56 19.12
C ILE A 274 -0.56 -12.06 20.50
N THR A 275 0.75 -12.03 20.76
CA THR A 275 1.31 -12.38 22.07
C THR A 275 1.18 -11.27 23.11
N LYS A 276 0.85 -10.04 22.70
CA LYS A 276 0.82 -8.84 23.55
C LYS A 276 -0.55 -8.18 23.68
N ALA A 277 -1.51 -8.53 22.84
CA ALA A 277 -2.85 -7.96 22.85
C ALA A 277 -3.91 -9.02 22.54
N SER A 278 -5.13 -8.80 23.04
CA SER A 278 -6.24 -9.73 22.83
C SER A 278 -6.69 -9.78 21.37
N LEU A 279 -7.29 -10.91 20.97
CA LEU A 279 -7.79 -11.10 19.61
C LEU A 279 -8.82 -10.03 19.22
N ALA A 280 -9.68 -9.61 20.14
CA ALA A 280 -10.68 -8.56 19.93
C ALA A 280 -10.05 -7.20 19.55
N ARG A 281 -8.81 -6.92 20.00
CA ARG A 281 -8.08 -5.69 19.67
C ARG A 281 -7.32 -5.79 18.35
N ILE A 282 -6.84 -6.98 18.01
CA ILE A 282 -6.01 -7.20 16.82
C ILE A 282 -6.88 -7.43 15.58
N LEU A 283 -8.04 -8.07 15.72
CA LEU A 283 -8.89 -8.42 14.60
C LEU A 283 -9.32 -7.20 13.75
N PRO A 284 -9.80 -6.07 14.33
CA PRO A 284 -10.10 -4.87 13.54
C PRO A 284 -8.87 -4.34 12.80
N LEU A 285 -7.69 -4.42 13.42
CA LEU A 285 -6.44 -4.00 12.81
C LEU A 285 -6.04 -4.91 11.64
N CYS A 286 -6.20 -6.23 11.77
CA CYS A 286 -6.01 -7.18 10.68
C CYS A 286 -6.94 -6.86 9.50
N ILE A 287 -8.22 -6.61 9.76
CA ILE A 287 -9.19 -6.25 8.72
C ILE A 287 -8.78 -4.94 8.03
N PHE A 288 -8.43 -3.92 8.80
CA PHE A 288 -7.96 -2.64 8.28
C PHE A 288 -6.74 -2.82 7.37
N TYR A 289 -5.69 -3.50 7.85
CA TYR A 289 -4.48 -3.75 7.06
C TYR A 289 -4.77 -4.57 5.81
N PHE A 290 -5.60 -5.62 5.93
CA PHE A 290 -5.96 -6.44 4.78
C PHE A 290 -6.63 -5.61 3.69
N VAL A 291 -7.63 -4.80 4.05
CA VAL A 291 -8.35 -3.95 3.10
C VAL A 291 -7.43 -2.89 2.51
N LEU A 292 -6.68 -2.17 3.35
CA LEU A 292 -5.77 -1.12 2.91
C LEU A 292 -4.73 -1.66 1.92
N GLU A 293 -4.02 -2.72 2.29
CA GLU A 293 -2.93 -3.29 1.49
C GLU A 293 -3.44 -3.96 0.21
N PHE A 294 -4.66 -4.52 0.25
CA PHE A 294 -5.33 -5.00 -0.96
C PHE A 294 -5.54 -3.87 -1.99
N PHE A 295 -6.04 -2.70 -1.56
CA PHE A 295 -6.23 -1.56 -2.46
C PHE A 295 -4.91 -0.92 -2.90
N ILE A 296 -3.93 -0.81 -2.00
CA ILE A 296 -2.56 -0.38 -2.36
C ILE A 296 -2.02 -1.28 -3.47
N SER A 297 -2.21 -2.60 -3.36
CA SER A 297 -1.72 -3.51 -4.38
C SER A 297 -2.40 -3.33 -5.74
N ILE A 298 -3.72 -3.09 -5.75
CA ILE A 298 -4.44 -2.77 -6.98
C ILE A 298 -3.83 -1.52 -7.64
N LYS A 299 -3.60 -0.46 -6.85
CA LYS A 299 -2.97 0.79 -7.31
C LYS A 299 -1.63 0.52 -7.99
N LEU A 300 -0.75 -0.22 -7.33
CA LEU A 300 0.59 -0.52 -7.83
C LEU A 300 0.56 -1.42 -9.09
N CYS A 301 -0.42 -2.31 -9.20
CA CYS A 301 -0.67 -3.07 -10.43
C CYS A 301 -1.12 -2.17 -11.60
N LEU A 302 -1.95 -1.16 -11.34
CA LEU A 302 -2.36 -0.16 -12.34
C LEU A 302 -1.16 0.68 -12.79
N CYS A 303 -0.34 1.15 -11.85
CA CYS A 303 0.92 1.85 -12.10
C CYS A 303 1.84 1.06 -13.03
N THR A 304 2.11 -0.20 -12.67
CA THR A 304 3.01 -1.07 -13.44
C THR A 304 2.46 -1.33 -14.84
N ARG A 305 1.14 -1.55 -14.97
CA ARG A 305 0.52 -1.77 -16.28
C ARG A 305 0.54 -0.52 -17.17
N ALA A 306 0.29 0.66 -16.61
CA ALA A 306 0.26 1.91 -17.35
C ALA A 306 1.68 2.35 -17.78
N SER A 307 2.65 2.24 -16.88
CA SER A 307 4.05 2.61 -17.18
C SER A 307 4.77 1.55 -18.02
N GLY A 308 4.41 0.26 -17.88
CA GLY A 308 5.16 -0.86 -18.45
C GLY A 308 6.44 -1.19 -17.68
N SER A 309 6.64 -0.62 -16.49
CA SER A 309 7.84 -0.73 -15.68
C SER A 309 7.48 -0.87 -14.20
N VAL A 310 8.24 -1.69 -13.46
CA VAL A 310 8.11 -1.88 -12.01
C VAL A 310 8.67 -0.68 -11.25
N TRP A 311 9.56 0.12 -11.85
CA TRP A 311 10.17 1.30 -11.20
C TRP A 311 9.16 2.29 -10.64
N LEU A 312 8.05 2.54 -11.35
CA LEU A 312 6.99 3.42 -10.82
C LEU A 312 6.39 2.88 -9.52
N ALA A 313 6.15 1.58 -9.44
CA ALA A 313 5.63 0.96 -8.22
C ALA A 313 6.67 0.98 -7.09
N ILE A 314 7.95 0.74 -7.41
CA ILE A 314 9.06 0.81 -6.43
C ILE A 314 9.14 2.19 -5.81
N PHE A 315 9.17 3.25 -6.62
CA PHE A 315 9.29 4.61 -6.10
C PHE A 315 8.04 5.05 -5.34
N ASP A 316 6.84 4.71 -5.80
CA ASP A 316 5.58 5.05 -5.09
C ASP A 316 5.53 4.38 -3.71
N HIS A 317 5.88 3.09 -3.63
CA HIS A 317 5.96 2.35 -2.37
C HIS A 317 7.06 2.92 -1.46
N PHE A 318 8.25 3.17 -2.00
CA PHE A 318 9.37 3.75 -1.25
C PHE A 318 9.00 5.11 -0.65
N ILE A 319 8.46 6.04 -1.42
CA ILE A 319 8.13 7.39 -0.92
C ILE A 319 7.03 7.31 0.14
N PHE A 320 6.02 6.47 -0.05
CA PHE A 320 4.98 6.23 0.97
C PHE A 320 5.57 5.70 2.27
N THR A 321 6.39 4.65 2.21
CA THR A 321 6.98 4.03 3.41
C THR A 321 7.99 4.94 4.10
N ALA A 322 8.83 5.64 3.32
CA ALA A 322 9.79 6.60 3.84
C ALA A 322 9.10 7.77 4.56
N SER A 323 8.14 8.42 3.91
CA SER A 323 7.42 9.57 4.49
C SER A 323 6.71 9.20 5.79
N THR A 324 5.97 8.09 5.78
CA THR A 324 5.21 7.63 6.94
C THR A 324 6.05 7.07 8.08
N SER A 325 7.30 6.66 7.79
CA SER A 325 8.25 6.21 8.82
C SER A 325 9.00 7.37 9.46
N ILE A 326 9.33 8.40 8.66
CA ILE A 326 10.17 9.53 9.07
C ILE A 326 9.34 10.62 9.76
N ILE A 327 8.16 10.96 9.25
CA ILE A 327 7.41 12.13 9.75
C ILE A 327 6.24 11.65 10.59
N ARG A 328 6.14 12.12 11.83
CA ARG A 328 4.96 11.90 12.69
C ARG A 328 4.37 13.24 13.13
N VAL A 329 3.05 13.25 13.22
CA VAL A 329 2.30 14.32 13.89
C VAL A 329 2.07 13.86 15.32
N LEU A 330 2.58 14.62 16.27
CA LEU A 330 2.41 14.36 17.69
C LEU A 330 1.51 15.42 18.31
N ASP A 331 0.77 14.99 19.33
CA ASP A 331 0.00 15.88 20.20
C ASP A 331 0.78 16.07 21.51
N ASN A 332 1.22 17.31 21.76
CA ASN A 332 1.99 17.64 22.96
C ASN A 332 1.15 17.66 24.25
N SER A 333 -0.18 17.52 24.17
CA SER A 333 -1.06 17.43 25.35
C SER A 333 -0.88 16.13 26.15
N VAL A 334 -0.24 15.10 25.59
CA VAL A 334 -0.11 13.76 26.20
C VAL A 334 1.21 13.59 26.99
N GLY A 335 2.06 14.61 27.07
CA GLY A 335 3.34 14.58 27.78
C GLY A 335 4.44 13.83 27.01
N ALA A 336 5.70 14.26 27.18
CA ALA A 336 6.87 13.83 26.39
C ALA A 336 7.23 12.33 26.48
N SER A 337 6.54 11.54 27.32
CA SER A 337 6.74 10.09 27.45
C SER A 337 5.72 9.24 26.70
N ASN A 338 4.63 9.83 26.20
CA ASN A 338 3.48 9.11 25.61
C ASN A 338 3.16 9.62 24.21
N TYR A 339 4.16 9.64 23.34
CA TYR A 339 3.97 9.96 21.91
C TYR A 339 3.19 8.84 21.20
N ILE A 340 1.87 8.87 21.33
CA ILE A 340 0.98 7.99 20.58
C ILE A 340 0.66 8.71 19.26
N ASP A 341 1.15 8.16 18.15
CA ASP A 341 0.76 8.55 16.79
C ASP A 341 -0.68 8.07 16.55
N VAL A 342 -1.63 8.73 17.23
CA VAL A 342 -3.05 8.35 17.34
C VAL A 342 -3.76 8.29 15.99
N ASN A 343 -3.27 9.04 15.01
CA ASN A 343 -3.93 9.18 13.71
C ASN A 343 -3.20 8.46 12.57
N LYS A 344 -2.14 7.69 12.86
CA LYS A 344 -1.31 7.01 11.85
C LYS A 344 -2.11 6.27 10.78
N TYR A 345 -3.12 5.52 11.18
CA TYR A 345 -3.94 4.72 10.26
C TYR A 345 -4.80 5.59 9.35
N TRP A 346 -5.34 6.70 9.87
CA TRP A 346 -6.10 7.65 9.08
C TRP A 346 -5.21 8.40 8.09
N ARG A 347 -4.01 8.82 8.52
CA ARG A 347 -2.99 9.39 7.63
C ARG A 347 -2.69 8.47 6.46
N TYR A 348 -2.51 7.17 6.73
CA TYR A 348 -2.26 6.18 5.67
C TYR A 348 -3.44 6.07 4.72
N LEU A 349 -4.66 6.08 5.25
CA LEU A 349 -5.88 5.99 4.44
C LEU A 349 -6.02 7.21 3.52
N VAL A 350 -5.87 8.43 4.04
CA VAL A 350 -5.97 9.68 3.25
C VAL A 350 -4.89 9.70 2.17
N PHE A 351 -3.64 9.38 2.52
CA PHE A 351 -2.56 9.28 1.54
C PHE A 351 -2.91 8.33 0.41
N GLN A 352 -3.39 7.12 0.75
CA GLN A 352 -3.66 6.09 -0.25
C GLN A 352 -4.88 6.42 -1.10
N ILE A 353 -5.93 7.04 -0.55
CA ILE A 353 -7.09 7.47 -1.33
C ILE A 353 -6.68 8.52 -2.38
N VAL A 354 -5.98 9.58 -1.96
CA VAL A 354 -5.55 10.65 -2.87
C VAL A 354 -4.58 10.11 -3.92
N SER A 355 -3.58 9.33 -3.50
CA SER A 355 -2.62 8.68 -4.40
C SER A 355 -3.31 7.73 -5.39
N PHE A 356 -4.33 6.98 -4.95
CA PHE A 356 -5.10 6.09 -5.82
C PHE A 356 -5.88 6.86 -6.88
N ILE A 357 -6.50 7.99 -6.53
CA ILE A 357 -7.21 8.85 -7.48
C ILE A 357 -6.26 9.34 -8.57
N LEU A 358 -5.09 9.88 -8.19
CA LEU A 358 -4.07 10.34 -9.13
C LEU A 358 -3.58 9.20 -10.05
N CYS A 359 -3.30 8.03 -9.47
CA CYS A 359 -2.94 6.82 -10.20
C CYS A 359 -4.02 6.41 -11.20
N TYR A 360 -5.29 6.43 -10.80
CA TYR A 360 -6.41 6.02 -11.64
C TYR A 360 -6.61 6.96 -12.82
N ILE A 361 -6.50 8.27 -12.61
CA ILE A 361 -6.53 9.29 -13.67
C ILE A 361 -5.40 9.02 -14.68
N TYR A 362 -4.16 8.86 -14.19
CA TYR A 362 -3.00 8.54 -15.02
C TYR A 362 -3.22 7.24 -15.83
N TYR A 363 -3.69 6.19 -15.17
CA TYR A 363 -3.99 4.91 -15.81
C TYR A 363 -5.00 5.06 -16.94
N LYS A 364 -6.12 5.76 -16.71
CA LYS A 364 -7.15 6.00 -17.73
C LYS A 364 -6.59 6.76 -18.91
N LYS A 365 -5.88 7.88 -18.69
CA LYS A 365 -5.24 8.67 -19.77
C LYS A 365 -4.32 7.77 -20.60
N LYS A 366 -3.45 6.98 -19.98
CA LYS A 366 -2.50 6.12 -20.70
C LYS A 366 -3.18 4.99 -21.47
N MET A 367 -4.25 4.39 -20.92
CA MET A 367 -5.00 3.34 -21.62
C MET A 367 -5.78 3.89 -22.82
N LEU A 368 -6.33 5.11 -22.72
CA LEU A 368 -6.99 5.78 -23.84
C LEU A 368 -6.00 6.12 -24.96
N LEU A 369 -4.82 6.67 -24.62
CA LEU A 369 -3.76 6.94 -25.58
C LEU A 369 -3.32 5.67 -26.31
N ARG A 370 -3.10 4.56 -25.58
CA ARG A 370 -2.77 3.25 -26.19
C ARG A 370 -3.85 2.76 -27.16
N LYS A 371 -5.13 2.97 -26.84
CA LYS A 371 -6.24 2.62 -27.75
C LYS A 371 -6.22 3.48 -29.01
N LYS A 372 -5.99 4.80 -28.88
CA LYS A 372 -5.88 5.73 -30.01
C LYS A 372 -4.72 5.34 -30.93
N VAL A 373 -3.52 5.11 -30.37
CA VAL A 373 -2.34 4.68 -31.13
C VAL A 373 -2.59 3.36 -31.86
N LYS A 374 -3.17 2.36 -31.20
CA LYS A 374 -3.53 1.09 -31.86
C LYS A 374 -4.54 1.27 -33.00
N LYS A 375 -5.52 2.18 -32.84
CA LYS A 375 -6.49 2.49 -33.89
C LYS A 375 -5.81 3.18 -35.08
N ALA A 376 -4.94 4.16 -34.82
CA ALA A 376 -4.18 4.87 -35.84
C ALA A 376 -3.24 3.95 -36.62
N SER A 377 -2.48 3.10 -35.91
CA SER A 377 -1.61 2.08 -36.52
C SER A 377 -2.41 1.11 -37.40
N LYS A 378 -3.54 0.58 -36.90
CA LYS A 378 -4.40 -0.33 -37.69
C LYS A 378 -5.01 0.35 -38.93
N SER A 379 -5.33 1.65 -38.84
CA SER A 379 -5.84 2.44 -39.97
C SER A 379 -4.74 2.66 -41.02
N HIS A 380 -3.52 2.99 -40.58
CA HIS A 380 -2.40 3.23 -41.47
C HIS A 380 -1.95 1.95 -42.19
N SER A 381 -1.84 0.83 -41.47
CA SER A 381 -1.56 -0.48 -42.10
C SER A 381 -2.63 -0.83 -43.14
N ARG A 382 -3.91 -0.54 -42.90
CA ARG A 382 -4.98 -0.77 -43.88
C ARG A 382 -4.79 0.04 -45.16
N VAL A 383 -4.52 1.34 -45.03
CA VAL A 383 -4.24 2.21 -46.19
C VAL A 383 -3.05 1.71 -47.01
N ILE A 384 -2.01 1.20 -46.35
CA ILE A 384 -0.86 0.59 -47.00
C ILE A 384 -1.27 -0.69 -47.74
N TYR A 385 -1.99 -1.62 -47.08
CA TYR A 385 -2.46 -2.85 -47.73
C TYR A 385 -3.40 -2.59 -48.91
N ASP A 386 -4.31 -1.62 -48.79
CA ASP A 386 -5.24 -1.25 -49.86
C ASP A 386 -4.48 -0.60 -51.03
N SER A 387 -3.41 0.17 -50.76
CA SER A 387 -2.53 0.73 -51.81
C SER A 387 -1.68 -0.32 -52.55
N PHE A 388 -1.59 -1.54 -52.02
CA PHE A 388 -0.90 -2.67 -52.64
C PHE A 388 -1.84 -3.72 -53.25
N ALA A 389 -3.16 -3.53 -53.14
CA ALA A 389 -4.15 -4.51 -53.60
C ALA A 389 -4.20 -4.65 -55.13
N ASP A 390 -3.78 -3.61 -55.86
CA ASP A 390 -3.84 -3.55 -57.34
C ASP A 390 -2.48 -3.79 -58.03
N LEU A 391 -1.42 -4.12 -57.27
CA LEU A 391 -0.05 -4.28 -57.80
C LEU A 391 0.29 -5.74 -58.08
N THR A 392 0.99 -6.00 -59.20
CA THR A 392 1.41 -7.35 -59.57
C THR A 392 2.51 -7.87 -58.63
N PRO A 393 2.68 -9.18 -58.43
CA PRO A 393 3.65 -9.76 -57.48
C PRO A 393 5.11 -9.33 -57.73
N THR A 394 5.44 -9.01 -58.98
CA THR A 394 6.75 -8.50 -59.42
C THR A 394 7.02 -7.07 -58.95
N ASP A 395 6.01 -6.22 -58.90
CA ASP A 395 6.12 -4.82 -58.46
C ASP A 395 6.25 -4.71 -56.93
N VAL A 396 5.58 -5.59 -56.21
CA VAL A 396 5.61 -5.67 -54.73
C VAL A 396 7.00 -6.04 -54.21
N SER A 397 7.75 -6.84 -54.96
CA SER A 397 9.09 -7.33 -54.55
C SER A 397 10.17 -6.26 -54.69
N ARG A 398 10.06 -5.38 -55.70
CA ARG A 398 11.00 -4.28 -55.93
C ARG A 398 10.75 -3.10 -54.97
N MET A 399 9.48 -2.79 -54.67
CA MET A 399 9.11 -1.71 -53.74
C MET A 399 9.28 -2.07 -52.25
N LYS A 400 9.26 -3.35 -51.88
CA LYS A 400 9.46 -3.82 -50.49
C LYS A 400 10.85 -3.52 -49.94
N THR A 401 11.86 -3.29 -50.78
CA THR A 401 13.23 -3.07 -50.30
C THR A 401 13.54 -1.58 -50.15
N GLU A 402 12.97 -0.73 -51.01
CA GLU A 402 13.23 0.72 -50.99
C GLU A 402 12.28 1.49 -50.05
N ARG A 403 10.97 1.14 -50.01
CA ARG A 403 10.00 1.86 -49.16
C ARG A 403 9.92 1.35 -47.72
N PHE A 404 10.46 0.19 -47.41
CA PHE A 404 10.41 -0.36 -46.05
C PHE A 404 11.40 0.37 -45.12
N ASP A 405 12.55 0.78 -45.65
CA ASP A 405 13.53 1.62 -44.94
C ASP A 405 13.03 3.07 -44.77
N GLU A 406 12.34 3.62 -45.76
CA GLU A 406 11.64 4.91 -45.62
C GLU A 406 10.47 4.84 -44.64
N HIS A 407 9.73 3.73 -44.64
CA HIS A 407 8.65 3.47 -43.69
C HIS A 407 9.18 3.31 -42.26
N GLU A 408 10.28 2.59 -42.04
CA GLU A 408 10.90 2.46 -40.72
C GLU A 408 11.44 3.82 -40.24
N LYS A 409 12.05 4.63 -41.12
CA LYS A 409 12.45 6.00 -40.80
C LYS A 409 11.27 6.90 -40.49
N SER A 410 10.20 6.87 -41.28
CA SER A 410 8.99 7.69 -41.10
C SER A 410 8.23 7.32 -39.83
N GLU A 411 8.05 6.01 -39.54
CA GLU A 411 7.39 5.57 -38.32
C GLU A 411 8.23 5.91 -37.08
N LYS A 412 9.56 5.78 -37.17
CA LYS A 412 10.49 6.21 -36.13
C LYS A 412 10.40 7.72 -35.88
N HIS A 413 10.43 8.54 -36.94
CA HIS A 413 10.27 9.99 -36.83
C HIS A 413 8.93 10.40 -36.21
N ARG A 414 7.86 9.67 -36.54
CA ARG A 414 6.51 9.93 -36.03
C ARG A 414 6.32 9.45 -34.59
N LEU A 415 6.98 8.36 -34.19
CA LEU A 415 7.04 7.89 -32.81
C LEU A 415 7.90 8.79 -31.93
N ASP A 416 8.98 9.36 -32.49
CA ASP A 416 9.84 10.32 -31.82
C ASP A 416 9.13 11.68 -31.68
N ALA A 417 8.41 12.16 -32.71
CA ALA A 417 7.55 13.35 -32.61
C ALA A 417 6.41 13.17 -31.59
N LEU A 418 5.83 11.96 -31.49
CA LEU A 418 4.84 11.64 -30.45
C LEU A 418 5.46 11.52 -29.05
N ARG A 419 6.75 11.16 -28.95
CA ARG A 419 7.51 11.18 -27.70
C ARG A 419 7.87 12.60 -27.27
N GLU A 420 8.26 13.46 -28.21
CA GLU A 420 8.52 14.89 -27.98
C GLU A 420 7.23 15.64 -27.60
N ALA A 421 6.09 15.30 -28.24
CA ALA A 421 4.77 15.78 -27.82
C ALA A 421 4.39 15.27 -26.41
N GLU A 422 4.79 14.05 -26.04
CA GLU A 422 4.62 13.52 -24.68
C GLU A 422 5.54 14.22 -23.65
N GLU A 423 6.63 14.86 -24.11
CA GLU A 423 7.56 15.64 -23.28
C GLU A 423 7.15 17.11 -23.14
N THR A 424 6.45 17.67 -24.13
CA THR A 424 5.96 19.06 -24.14
C THR A 424 4.54 19.25 -23.59
N GLU A 425 3.68 18.22 -23.57
CA GLU A 425 2.33 18.28 -22.95
C GLU A 425 2.28 17.95 -21.44
N SER A 426 3.41 18.05 -20.72
CA SER A 426 3.42 17.99 -19.24
C SER A 426 3.64 19.40 -18.70
N PRO A 427 2.63 20.06 -18.09
CA PRO A 427 2.95 20.89 -16.93
C PRO A 427 3.62 20.03 -15.84
#